data_AF-A0A671THN2-F1
#
_entry.id   AF-A0A671THN2-F1
#
_cell.length_a   1.000
_cell.length_b   1.000
_cell.length_c   1.000
_cell.angle_alpha   90.00
_cell.angle_beta   90.00
_cell.angle_gamma   90.00
#
_symmetry.space_group_name_H-M   'P 1'
#
loop_
_entity.id
_entity.type
_entity.pdbx_description
1 polymer ?
#
loop_
_entity_poly.entity_id
_entity_poly.type
_entity_poly.pdbx_seq_one_letter_code
_entity_poly.pdbx_strand_id
1 'polypeptide(L)'
;MSCTLVSADGARVSLEDGRAVILGRGPDTGVADKKCSRHQGEQECDTNTLGPNPSFLDGEQLVRGQSGKLTHGGTLYLVNQSHPFKLQYSLSSNGAASSTARTGLKATDKTKGGLNGKEKEAQSSPNPKSNWQQIGNLMLYTAAGVKGSDKIAGFDIDGCIITTKSGKVFPTGPDDWKILYHEIQPRLASLLRKGYKVVFFTNQMGIARGKLRPEVFKSKVEDILTRLQLPVQVFVAAGPGIYRKPVMGMWNHLCEKANDGVTVDQKQSFYVGDAAGRPENWAPGKKKKDFSSSDRLVRSHTAKLYDPPSASLTSGQTEVIVAVGFPASGKSTFFHTHVIPKGYVYVNRDTLGSWQNCVSACERALKEGRSVAVDNTNPDPESRKRYVDVAKAAGVPCRCFQFSASLEQAKHNNRFREMTPSNSKHAKVNDMVFHSYK
;
A
#
# COMPACT_ATOMS: atom_id res chain seq x y z
N MET A 1 4.23 37.79 15.85
CA MET A 1 3.86 37.29 17.19
C MET A 1 4.41 35.89 17.29
N SER A 2 5.27 35.59 18.27
CA SER A 2 5.72 34.21 18.52
C SER A 2 4.94 33.64 19.69
N CYS A 3 4.44 32.42 19.50
CA CYS A 3 3.64 31.71 20.48
C CYS A 3 4.47 30.56 21.06
N THR A 4 4.48 30.40 22.38
CA THR A 4 5.29 29.37 23.04
C THR A 4 4.53 28.80 24.23
N LEU A 5 4.51 27.47 24.33
CA LEU A 5 4.03 26.75 25.50
C LEU A 5 5.20 26.55 26.46
N VAL A 6 5.02 26.97 27.72
CA VAL A 6 6.02 26.83 28.77
C VAL A 6 5.49 25.93 29.85
N SER A 7 6.19 24.83 30.12
CA SER A 7 5.85 23.92 31.21
C SER A 7 6.29 24.46 32.58
N ALA A 8 5.73 23.90 33.65
CA ALA A 8 6.12 24.26 35.02
C ALA A 8 7.59 23.94 35.35
N ASP A 9 8.20 22.97 34.66
CA ASP A 9 9.61 22.56 34.79
C ASP A 9 10.55 23.26 33.79
N GLY A 10 10.05 24.23 33.01
CA GLY A 10 10.85 25.12 32.18
C GLY A 10 11.12 24.66 30.74
N ALA A 11 10.54 23.53 30.31
CA ALA A 11 10.53 23.14 28.91
C ALA A 11 9.71 24.13 28.07
N ARG A 12 10.23 24.47 26.89
CA ARG A 12 9.62 25.46 25.98
C ARG A 12 9.34 24.81 24.64
N VAL A 13 8.08 24.80 24.23
CA VAL A 13 7.65 24.29 22.93
C VAL A 13 7.19 25.46 22.06
N SER A 14 7.92 25.74 20.99
CA SER A 14 7.59 26.81 20.06
C SER A 14 6.44 26.38 19.15
N LEU A 15 5.46 27.27 18.97
CA LEU A 15 4.32 27.07 18.09
C LEU A 15 4.49 27.99 16.88
N GLU A 16 4.73 27.40 15.71
CA GLU A 16 4.82 28.11 14.43
C GLU A 16 3.43 28.29 13.81
N ASP A 17 3.20 29.42 13.13
CA ASP A 17 1.90 29.75 12.53
C ASP A 17 1.52 28.74 11.44
N GLY A 18 0.31 28.17 11.53
CA GLY A 18 -0.20 27.15 10.59
C GLY A 18 0.52 25.79 10.64
N ARG A 19 1.23 25.46 11.74
CA ARG A 19 1.83 24.14 11.95
C ARG A 19 1.36 23.49 13.24
N ALA A 20 0.76 22.33 13.10
CA ALA A 20 0.40 21.48 14.23
C ALA A 20 1.63 20.89 14.93
N VAL A 21 1.71 21.10 16.25
CA VAL A 21 2.76 20.54 17.10
C VAL A 21 2.17 19.45 17.98
N ILE A 22 2.73 18.24 17.90
CA ILE A 22 2.29 17.10 18.72
C ILE A 22 3.02 17.14 20.07
N LEU A 23 2.25 17.13 21.15
CA LEU A 23 2.70 17.14 22.53
C LEU A 23 2.41 15.79 23.18
N GLY A 24 3.32 15.28 23.99
CA GLY A 24 3.15 14.03 24.71
C GLY A 24 4.41 13.62 25.45
N ARG A 25 4.40 12.45 26.09
CA ARG A 25 5.53 11.93 26.86
C ARG A 25 6.79 11.81 26.00
N GLY A 26 7.82 12.60 26.29
CA GLY A 26 9.07 12.63 25.53
C GLY A 26 10.00 13.75 26.00
N PRO A 27 11.24 13.77 25.48
CA PRO A 27 12.24 14.78 25.85
C PRO A 27 11.80 16.21 25.48
N ASP A 28 11.01 16.38 24.43
CA ASP A 28 10.56 17.70 23.95
C ASP A 28 9.58 18.40 24.92
N THR A 29 8.82 17.62 25.70
CA THR A 29 7.87 18.15 26.70
C THR A 29 8.35 17.97 28.13
N GLY A 30 9.48 17.29 28.36
CA GLY A 30 9.95 16.90 29.69
C GLY A 30 9.10 15.83 30.40
N VAL A 31 7.95 15.43 29.84
CA VAL A 31 7.01 14.52 30.50
C VAL A 31 7.51 13.08 30.38
N ALA A 32 7.72 12.41 31.53
CA ALA A 32 8.07 10.98 31.61
C ALA A 32 6.89 10.07 32.03
N ASP A 33 5.74 10.65 32.38
CA ASP A 33 4.57 9.94 32.92
C ASP A 33 4.00 8.91 31.92
N LYS A 34 3.99 7.62 32.31
CA LYS A 34 3.52 6.52 31.46
C LYS A 34 2.02 6.59 31.14
N LYS A 35 1.23 7.36 31.88
CA LYS A 35 -0.18 7.64 31.58
C LYS A 35 -0.34 8.66 30.45
N CYS A 36 0.70 9.44 30.14
CA CYS A 36 0.75 10.34 29.01
C CYS A 36 1.23 9.60 27.75
N SER A 37 0.43 9.63 26.67
CA SER A 37 0.83 9.10 25.36
C SER A 37 2.02 9.88 24.82
N ARG A 38 2.83 9.26 23.94
CA ARG A 38 3.86 9.99 23.19
C ARG A 38 3.25 11.02 22.21
N HIS A 39 1.99 10.81 21.83
CA HIS A 39 1.16 11.73 21.06
C HIS A 39 -0.13 11.94 21.87
N GLN A 40 -0.07 12.81 22.86
CA GLN A 40 -1.16 13.02 23.82
C GLN A 40 -2.10 14.11 23.34
N GLY A 41 -1.56 15.23 22.84
CA GLY A 41 -2.32 16.31 22.23
C GLY A 41 -1.60 16.90 21.02
N GLU A 42 -2.30 17.70 20.23
CA GLU A 42 -1.78 18.42 19.06
C GLU A 42 -2.28 19.88 19.11
N GLN A 43 -1.40 20.85 18.89
CA GLN A 43 -1.74 22.28 18.95
C GLN A 43 -1.50 22.97 17.61
N GLU A 44 -2.55 23.54 17.04
CA GLU A 44 -2.50 24.47 15.89
C GLU A 44 -3.62 25.52 16.02
N CYS A 45 -3.45 26.56 16.84
CA CYS A 45 -4.52 27.52 17.22
C CYS A 45 -5.85 26.91 17.76
N ASP A 46 -5.96 25.58 17.76
CA ASP A 46 -6.99 24.66 18.24
C ASP A 46 -6.25 23.40 18.75
N THR A 47 -6.66 22.87 19.90
CA THR A 47 -5.98 21.78 20.62
C THR A 47 -6.77 20.48 20.45
N ASN A 48 -6.16 19.44 19.88
CA ASN A 48 -6.79 18.11 19.70
C ASN A 48 -6.21 17.08 20.66
N THR A 49 -7.05 16.30 21.35
CA THR A 49 -6.58 15.19 22.20
C THR A 49 -6.45 13.89 21.38
N LEU A 50 -5.23 13.38 21.27
CA LEU A 50 -4.87 12.18 20.48
C LEU A 50 -4.65 10.93 21.36
N GLY A 51 -4.34 11.13 22.64
CA GLY A 51 -4.12 10.07 23.61
C GLY A 51 -5.42 9.41 24.12
N PRO A 52 -5.32 8.23 24.79
CA PRO A 52 -6.46 7.53 25.36
C PRO A 52 -6.99 8.18 26.66
N ASN A 53 -6.15 8.96 27.36
CA ASN A 53 -6.53 9.70 28.56
C ASN A 53 -6.86 11.16 28.21
N PRO A 54 -7.81 11.81 28.92
CA PRO A 54 -8.25 13.17 28.61
C PRO A 54 -7.18 14.22 28.92
N SER A 55 -7.16 15.28 28.10
CA SER A 55 -6.41 16.52 28.34
C SER A 55 -7.37 17.61 28.80
N PHE A 56 -6.87 18.70 29.41
CA PHE A 56 -7.73 19.77 29.91
C PHE A 56 -7.23 21.14 29.45
N LEU A 57 -8.14 22.01 29.01
CA LEU A 57 -7.88 23.42 28.72
C LEU A 57 -8.57 24.28 29.77
N ASP A 58 -7.82 25.01 30.59
CA ASP A 58 -8.39 25.91 31.62
C ASP A 58 -9.44 25.25 32.54
N GLY A 59 -9.35 23.93 32.73
CA GLY A 59 -10.29 23.13 33.53
C GLY A 59 -11.37 22.39 32.74
N GLU A 60 -11.57 22.70 31.46
CA GLU A 60 -12.49 21.96 30.58
C GLU A 60 -11.85 20.69 30.03
N GLN A 61 -12.58 19.58 30.12
CA GLN A 61 -12.10 18.27 29.69
C GLN A 61 -12.21 18.10 28.17
N LEU A 62 -11.10 17.78 27.51
CA LEU A 62 -11.06 17.32 26.13
C LEU A 62 -10.92 15.80 26.08
N VAL A 63 -11.93 15.13 25.52
CA VAL A 63 -11.85 13.69 25.20
C VAL A 63 -11.31 13.47 23.78
N ARG A 64 -10.92 12.22 23.49
CA ARG A 64 -10.26 11.86 22.24
C ARG A 64 -11.06 12.31 21.01
N GLY A 65 -10.42 13.09 20.13
CA GLY A 65 -11.02 13.61 18.91
C GLY A 65 -11.81 14.92 19.05
N GLN A 66 -11.90 15.49 20.26
CA GLN A 66 -12.42 16.85 20.47
C GLN A 66 -11.33 17.91 20.37
N SER A 67 -11.72 19.09 19.88
CA SER A 67 -10.89 20.27 19.70
C SER A 67 -11.31 21.41 20.64
N GLY A 68 -10.37 22.14 21.21
CA GLY A 68 -10.66 23.36 21.98
C GLY A 68 -9.61 24.46 21.81
N LYS A 69 -10.02 25.73 21.96
CA LYS A 69 -9.14 26.90 21.83
C LYS A 69 -8.54 27.30 23.16
N LEU A 70 -7.23 27.50 23.18
CA LEU A 70 -6.52 28.04 24.33
C LEU A 70 -6.29 29.54 24.13
N THR A 71 -6.69 30.36 25.10
CA THR A 71 -6.53 31.83 25.05
C THR A 71 -5.21 32.28 25.69
N HIS A 72 -4.82 33.54 25.49
CA HIS A 72 -3.58 34.09 26.06
C HIS A 72 -3.56 33.96 27.59
N GLY A 73 -2.55 33.29 28.13
CA GLY A 73 -2.43 33.03 29.56
C GLY A 73 -3.16 31.77 30.05
N GLY A 74 -3.89 31.09 29.17
CA GLY A 74 -4.53 29.80 29.46
C GLY A 74 -3.52 28.68 29.72
N THR A 75 -3.96 27.68 30.46
CA THR A 75 -3.18 26.50 30.86
C THR A 75 -3.73 25.23 30.21
N LEU A 76 -2.89 24.57 29.42
CA LEU A 76 -3.12 23.21 28.92
C LEU A 76 -2.54 22.20 29.91
N TYR A 77 -3.37 21.29 30.41
CA TYR A 77 -2.92 20.11 31.15
C TYR A 77 -2.87 18.90 30.22
N LEU A 78 -1.67 18.36 30.02
CA LEU A 78 -1.45 17.29 29.04
C LEU A 78 -2.25 16.03 29.36
N VAL A 79 -2.38 15.65 30.64
CA VAL A 79 -3.14 14.45 31.02
C VAL A 79 -3.75 14.60 32.41
N ASN A 80 -5.05 14.30 32.57
CA ASN A 80 -5.72 14.21 33.88
C ASN A 80 -5.40 15.37 34.84
N GLN A 81 -5.50 16.62 34.35
CA GLN A 81 -5.17 17.85 35.12
C GLN A 81 -3.72 17.90 35.66
N SER A 82 -2.81 17.15 35.07
CA SER A 82 -1.39 17.10 35.41
C SER A 82 -0.53 17.59 34.23
N HIS A 83 0.71 17.99 34.53
CA HIS A 83 1.69 18.53 33.56
C HIS A 83 1.17 19.80 32.85
N PRO A 84 1.10 20.95 33.56
CA PRO A 84 0.56 22.20 33.01
C PRO A 84 1.54 22.92 32.07
N PHE A 85 1.02 23.41 30.96
CA PHE A 85 1.71 24.25 29.98
C PHE A 85 0.95 25.57 29.83
N LYS A 86 1.63 26.69 30.07
CA LYS A 86 1.06 28.03 29.92
C LYS A 86 1.37 28.60 28.56
N LEU A 87 0.36 29.18 27.93
CA LEU A 87 0.51 29.88 26.66
C LEU A 87 1.05 31.29 26.87
N GLN A 88 2.22 31.58 26.32
CA GLN A 88 2.83 32.91 26.33
C GLN A 88 2.96 33.48 24.92
N TYR A 89 2.56 34.73 24.76
CA TYR A 89 2.82 35.52 23.56
C TYR A 89 3.92 36.54 23.86
N SER A 90 4.92 36.62 22.99
CA SER A 90 5.90 37.72 23.04
C SER A 90 5.69 38.66 21.85
N LEU A 91 5.50 39.94 22.17
CA LEU A 91 5.56 41.03 21.20
C LEU A 91 7.01 41.49 21.08
N SER A 92 7.59 41.36 19.89
CA SER A 92 8.90 41.91 19.60
C SER A 92 8.81 43.43 19.47
N SER A 93 9.31 44.16 20.46
CA SER A 93 9.52 45.60 20.39
C SER A 93 10.87 45.89 19.70
N ASN A 94 10.83 46.61 18.59
CA ASN A 94 11.95 47.43 18.12
C ASN A 94 11.33 48.75 17.65
N GLY A 95 11.58 49.82 18.41
CA GLY A 95 11.21 51.18 18.04
C GLY A 95 12.40 51.93 17.43
N ALA A 96 12.15 52.64 16.34
CA ALA A 96 12.81 53.91 16.05
C ALA A 96 11.88 54.75 15.16
N ALA A 97 11.60 55.95 15.63
CA ALA A 97 10.71 56.93 15.04
C ALA A 97 11.32 57.58 13.78
N SER A 98 10.47 57.86 12.79
CA SER A 98 10.61 59.01 11.91
C SER A 98 9.25 59.35 11.28
N SER A 99 8.73 60.50 11.68
CA SER A 99 7.54 61.17 11.17
C SER A 99 7.76 61.71 9.75
N THR A 100 6.77 61.62 8.85
CA THR A 100 6.00 62.79 8.35
C THR A 100 4.92 62.44 7.31
N ALA A 101 3.76 63.09 7.49
CA ALA A 101 2.71 63.54 6.54
C ALA A 101 2.15 62.55 5.48
N ARG A 102 0.89 62.10 5.57
CA ARG A 102 -0.43 62.77 5.32
C ARG A 102 -0.67 63.24 3.88
N THR A 103 -1.59 62.55 3.20
CA THR A 103 -2.74 63.02 2.38
C THR A 103 -3.31 61.77 1.68
N GLY A 104 -4.58 61.37 1.69
CA GLY A 104 -5.84 62.02 2.04
C GLY A 104 -6.62 62.37 0.78
N LEU A 105 -7.72 61.63 0.50
CA LEU A 105 -8.94 61.92 -0.32
C LEU A 105 -9.25 60.78 -1.33
N LYS A 106 -10.28 59.95 -1.12
CA LYS A 106 -11.75 60.09 -1.36
C LYS A 106 -12.19 60.07 -2.85
N ALA A 107 -12.77 58.92 -3.21
CA ALA A 107 -14.01 58.63 -3.95
C ALA A 107 -14.66 59.66 -4.91
N THR A 108 -15.06 59.18 -6.11
CA THR A 108 -16.43 59.16 -6.75
C THR A 108 -16.25 58.73 -8.22
N ASP A 109 -16.82 57.62 -8.72
CA ASP A 109 -18.18 57.32 -9.22
C ASP A 109 -18.63 58.04 -10.51
N LYS A 110 -19.17 57.21 -11.44
CA LYS A 110 -20.13 57.47 -12.55
C LYS A 110 -19.67 57.73 -14.01
N THR A 111 -19.74 56.63 -14.77
CA THR A 111 -20.51 56.36 -16.03
C THR A 111 -20.15 56.92 -17.41
N LYS A 112 -20.18 55.95 -18.34
CA LYS A 112 -20.77 55.89 -19.71
C LYS A 112 -19.89 56.24 -20.92
N GLY A 113 -19.73 55.22 -21.79
CA GLY A 113 -19.85 55.38 -23.25
C GLY A 113 -18.89 54.55 -24.10
N GLY A 114 -19.44 53.67 -24.96
CA GLY A 114 -18.91 53.49 -26.33
C GLY A 114 -18.12 52.23 -26.69
N LEU A 115 -18.85 51.17 -27.07
CA LEU A 115 -18.68 50.30 -28.26
C LEU A 115 -17.30 49.97 -28.89
N ASN A 116 -17.11 48.66 -29.07
CA ASN A 116 -16.49 47.92 -30.18
C ASN A 116 -14.98 48.03 -30.43
N GLY A 117 -14.25 46.99 -30.00
CA GLY A 117 -13.00 46.53 -30.60
C GLY A 117 -12.83 45.03 -30.35
N LYS A 118 -13.05 44.21 -31.39
CA LYS A 118 -12.73 42.77 -31.38
C LYS A 118 -11.22 42.62 -31.43
N GLU A 119 -10.60 42.30 -30.30
CA GLU A 119 -9.27 41.69 -30.30
C GLU A 119 -9.38 40.25 -29.81
N LYS A 120 -9.00 39.33 -30.71
CA LYS A 120 -8.82 37.92 -30.41
C LYS A 120 -7.65 37.81 -29.44
N GLU A 121 -7.93 37.64 -28.15
CA GLU A 121 -6.94 37.11 -27.22
C GLU A 121 -6.58 35.70 -27.68
N ALA A 122 -5.36 35.58 -28.19
CA ALA A 122 -4.69 34.31 -28.36
C ALA A 122 -4.71 33.59 -27.01
N GLN A 123 -5.39 32.44 -26.96
CA GLN A 123 -5.37 31.53 -25.84
C GLN A 123 -3.91 31.28 -25.44
N SER A 124 -3.50 31.86 -24.32
CA SER A 124 -2.29 31.46 -23.64
C SER A 124 -2.44 29.98 -23.32
N SER A 125 -1.60 29.17 -23.95
CA SER A 125 -1.49 27.75 -23.66
C SER A 125 -1.32 27.59 -22.14
N PRO A 126 -2.12 26.76 -21.45
CA PRO A 126 -1.98 26.60 -20.03
C PRO A 126 -0.60 26.01 -19.78
N ASN A 127 0.26 26.75 -19.07
CA ASN A 127 1.53 26.21 -18.57
C ASN A 127 1.25 24.85 -17.93
N PRO A 128 1.93 23.77 -18.34
CA PRO A 128 1.64 22.44 -17.84
C PRO A 128 1.92 22.42 -16.33
N LYS A 129 0.85 22.37 -15.52
CA LYS A 129 0.94 22.28 -14.06
C LYS A 129 1.11 20.83 -13.65
N SER A 130 1.95 20.57 -12.67
CA SER A 130 2.01 19.25 -12.02
C SER A 130 0.66 18.90 -11.39
N ASN A 131 0.27 17.63 -11.38
CA ASN A 131 -0.98 17.20 -10.77
C ASN A 131 -0.91 15.83 -10.07
N TRP A 132 -1.75 15.68 -9.04
CA TRP A 132 -2.05 14.40 -8.41
C TRP A 132 -3.42 13.89 -8.86
N GLN A 133 -3.54 12.58 -9.02
CA GLN A 133 -4.79 11.88 -9.30
C GLN A 133 -4.92 10.65 -8.39
N GLN A 134 -6.15 10.36 -7.95
CA GLN A 134 -6.48 9.17 -7.15
C GLN A 134 -7.42 8.28 -7.95
N ILE A 135 -7.04 7.00 -8.14
CA ILE A 135 -7.79 6.03 -8.93
C ILE A 135 -7.88 4.73 -8.12
N GLY A 136 -8.90 4.61 -7.28
CA GLY A 136 -9.01 3.49 -6.33
C GLY A 136 -7.77 3.42 -5.43
N ASN A 137 -7.02 2.32 -5.49
CA ASN A 137 -5.78 2.13 -4.73
C ASN A 137 -4.50 2.66 -5.45
N LEU A 138 -4.63 3.36 -6.57
CA LEU A 138 -3.52 3.99 -7.29
C LEU A 138 -3.50 5.51 -7.02
N MET A 139 -2.35 6.04 -6.62
CA MET A 139 -2.07 7.49 -6.72
C MET A 139 -1.11 7.73 -7.87
N LEU A 140 -1.40 8.73 -8.69
CA LEU A 140 -0.60 9.10 -9.85
C LEU A 140 -0.19 10.56 -9.72
N TYR A 141 1.11 10.84 -9.80
CA TYR A 141 1.65 12.18 -9.94
C TYR A 141 2.27 12.36 -11.32
N THR A 142 1.95 13.45 -11.99
CA THR A 142 2.61 13.84 -13.25
C THR A 142 3.24 15.20 -13.06
N ALA A 143 4.58 15.26 -13.10
CA ALA A 143 5.30 16.53 -13.03
C ALA A 143 5.06 17.37 -14.29
N ALA A 144 5.11 18.70 -14.12
CA ALA A 144 5.15 19.64 -15.23
C ALA A 144 6.24 19.26 -16.26
N GLY A 145 5.89 19.29 -17.55
CA GLY A 145 6.81 18.99 -18.65
C GLY A 145 7.02 17.51 -18.97
N VAL A 146 6.38 16.58 -18.25
CA VAL A 146 6.32 15.17 -18.66
C VAL A 146 5.58 15.06 -20.01
N LYS A 147 6.13 14.24 -20.91
CA LYS A 147 5.53 13.89 -22.21
C LYS A 147 5.50 12.38 -22.39
N GLY A 148 4.51 11.88 -23.13
CA GLY A 148 4.47 10.51 -23.61
C GLY A 148 5.71 10.13 -24.44
N SER A 149 6.09 8.86 -24.38
CA SER A 149 7.20 8.31 -25.16
C SER A 149 6.96 6.82 -25.45
N ASP A 150 7.51 6.35 -26.57
CA ASP A 150 7.57 4.93 -26.91
C ASP A 150 8.61 4.18 -26.05
N LYS A 151 9.56 4.90 -25.44
CA LYS A 151 10.61 4.33 -24.57
C LYS A 151 10.39 4.72 -23.12
N ILE A 152 10.19 3.73 -22.26
CA ILE A 152 10.00 3.94 -20.82
C ILE A 152 11.23 3.47 -20.04
N ALA A 153 11.77 4.37 -19.21
CA ALA A 153 12.74 4.03 -18.19
C ALA A 153 12.03 4.03 -16.83
N GLY A 154 11.63 2.84 -16.38
CA GLY A 154 10.90 2.64 -15.14
C GLY A 154 11.84 2.38 -13.95
N PHE A 155 11.54 2.96 -12.79
CA PHE A 155 12.34 2.78 -11.58
C PHE A 155 11.46 2.50 -10.35
N ASP A 156 11.94 1.68 -9.42
CA ASP A 156 11.44 1.73 -8.04
C ASP A 156 11.90 3.02 -7.33
N ILE A 157 11.35 3.35 -6.16
CA ILE A 157 11.77 4.51 -5.36
C ILE A 157 12.66 4.09 -4.18
N ASP A 158 12.11 3.36 -3.22
CA ASP A 158 12.77 3.09 -1.93
C ASP A 158 13.80 1.95 -2.09
N GLY A 159 15.09 2.27 -2.04
CA GLY A 159 16.17 1.31 -2.30
C GLY A 159 16.72 1.37 -3.73
N CYS A 160 16.08 2.14 -4.61
CA CYS A 160 16.51 2.38 -6.00
C CYS A 160 16.89 3.84 -6.25
N ILE A 161 15.94 4.77 -6.14
CA ILE A 161 16.19 6.22 -6.32
C ILE A 161 16.68 6.85 -5.02
N ILE A 162 16.09 6.45 -3.90
CA ILE A 162 16.41 6.96 -2.56
C ILE A 162 16.79 5.86 -1.58
N THR A 163 17.44 6.24 -0.49
CA THR A 163 17.67 5.42 0.70
C THR A 163 17.48 6.26 1.95
N THR A 164 17.39 5.64 3.12
CA THR A 164 17.35 6.39 4.39
C THR A 164 18.65 7.18 4.62
N LYS A 165 18.53 8.39 5.17
CA LYS A 165 19.68 9.18 5.64
C LYS A 165 20.28 8.54 6.89
N SER A 166 19.43 8.01 7.77
CA SER A 166 19.78 7.38 9.04
C SER A 166 20.54 6.05 8.90
N GLY A 167 20.51 5.43 7.72
CA GLY A 167 21.07 4.09 7.49
C GLY A 167 20.24 2.94 8.05
N LYS A 168 19.08 3.22 8.68
CA LYS A 168 18.14 2.20 9.12
C LYS A 168 17.36 1.63 7.92
N VAL A 169 16.87 0.40 8.07
CA VAL A 169 16.07 -0.27 7.02
C VAL A 169 14.76 0.48 6.75
N PHE A 170 14.14 1.03 7.79
CA PHE A 170 12.92 1.82 7.68
C PHE A 170 13.19 3.28 8.05
N PRO A 171 12.57 4.25 7.34
CA PRO A 171 12.74 5.66 7.64
C PRO A 171 12.21 6.00 9.03
N THR A 172 12.93 6.85 9.77
CA THR A 172 12.52 7.29 11.11
C THR A 172 11.58 8.50 11.09
N GLY A 173 11.43 9.14 9.94
CA GLY A 173 10.53 10.28 9.73
C GLY A 173 10.37 10.62 8.26
N PRO A 174 9.51 11.60 7.92
CA PRO A 174 9.23 12.01 6.54
C PRO A 174 10.49 12.43 5.76
N ASP A 175 11.44 13.08 6.43
CA ASP A 175 12.66 13.64 5.83
C ASP A 175 13.87 12.69 5.85
N ASP A 176 13.70 11.47 6.42
CA ASP A 176 14.74 10.45 6.50
C ASP A 176 14.93 9.73 5.16
N TRP A 177 15.31 10.49 4.14
CA TRP A 177 15.65 10.00 2.81
C TRP A 177 16.72 10.86 2.17
N LYS A 178 17.59 10.24 1.36
CA LYS A 178 18.56 10.89 0.47
C LYS A 178 18.58 10.16 -0.86
N ILE A 179 19.03 10.82 -1.91
CA ILE A 179 19.34 10.14 -3.18
C ILE A 179 20.38 9.05 -2.91
N LEU A 180 20.11 7.83 -3.41
CA LEU A 180 20.91 6.65 -3.07
C LEU A 180 22.36 6.76 -3.58
N TYR A 181 22.51 7.13 -4.85
CA TYR A 181 23.81 7.33 -5.51
C TYR A 181 23.83 8.68 -6.22
N HIS A 182 24.94 9.40 -6.14
CA HIS A 182 25.08 10.74 -6.73
C HIS A 182 24.92 10.72 -8.26
N GLU A 183 25.18 9.58 -8.90
CA GLU A 183 25.06 9.35 -10.34
C GLU A 183 23.60 9.23 -10.81
N ILE A 184 22.62 9.07 -9.91
CA ILE A 184 21.21 8.85 -10.30
C ILE A 184 20.69 10.04 -11.10
N GLN A 185 20.84 11.26 -10.58
CA GLN A 185 20.34 12.46 -11.24
C GLN A 185 20.92 12.63 -12.67
N PRO A 186 22.25 12.59 -12.90
CA PRO A 186 22.79 12.74 -14.24
C PRO A 186 22.42 11.59 -15.18
N ARG A 187 22.22 10.36 -14.66
CA ARG A 187 21.76 9.22 -15.46
C ARG A 187 20.31 9.38 -15.91
N LEU A 188 19.41 9.81 -15.02
CA LEU A 188 18.01 10.10 -15.37
C LEU A 188 17.91 11.24 -16.38
N ALA A 189 18.68 12.32 -16.19
CA ALA A 189 18.76 13.41 -17.15
C ALA A 189 19.24 12.94 -18.53
N SER A 190 20.24 12.04 -18.56
CA SER A 190 20.70 11.46 -19.81
C SER A 190 19.64 10.58 -20.50
N LEU A 191 18.78 9.89 -19.76
CA LEU A 191 17.71 9.07 -20.32
C LEU A 191 16.64 9.95 -20.97
N LEU A 192 16.24 11.03 -20.30
CA LEU A 192 15.32 12.03 -20.86
C LEU A 192 15.86 12.62 -22.17
N ARG A 193 17.15 12.98 -22.23
CA ARG A 193 17.79 13.45 -23.47
C ARG A 193 17.81 12.40 -24.59
N LYS A 194 17.81 11.11 -24.25
CA LYS A 194 17.74 9.98 -25.19
C LYS A 194 16.29 9.64 -25.60
N GLY A 195 15.32 10.45 -25.21
CA GLY A 195 13.91 10.28 -25.55
C GLY A 195 13.15 9.34 -24.64
N TYR A 196 13.75 8.84 -23.55
CA TYR A 196 13.01 8.04 -22.58
C TYR A 196 12.07 8.91 -21.76
N LYS A 197 10.85 8.45 -21.55
CA LYS A 197 10.02 8.92 -20.44
C LYS A 197 10.48 8.21 -19.15
N VAL A 198 10.83 9.00 -18.14
CA VAL A 198 11.21 8.48 -16.82
C VAL A 198 9.97 8.33 -15.96
N VAL A 199 9.76 7.14 -15.41
CA VAL A 199 8.58 6.80 -14.59
C VAL A 199 9.02 6.08 -13.33
N PHE A 200 8.45 6.47 -12.19
CA PHE A 200 8.66 5.77 -10.92
C PHE A 200 7.44 4.93 -10.56
N PHE A 201 7.67 3.71 -10.08
CA PHE A 201 6.66 2.73 -9.69
C PHE A 201 6.95 2.24 -8.28
N THR A 202 6.13 2.62 -7.30
CA THR A 202 6.39 2.36 -5.89
C THR A 202 5.22 1.64 -5.19
N ASN A 203 5.54 0.73 -4.28
CA ASN A 203 4.58 0.00 -3.46
C ASN A 203 4.46 0.65 -2.05
N GLN A 204 3.32 1.27 -1.71
CA GLN A 204 3.12 1.99 -0.44
C GLN A 204 1.94 1.45 0.39
N MET A 205 2.01 0.16 0.75
CA MET A 205 0.98 -0.52 1.57
C MET A 205 0.75 0.13 2.94
N GLY A 206 1.72 0.91 3.43
CA GLY A 206 1.58 1.68 4.66
C GLY A 206 0.37 2.62 4.62
N ILE A 207 -0.01 3.11 3.44
CA ILE A 207 -1.15 4.01 3.24
C ILE A 207 -2.47 3.29 3.53
N ALA A 208 -2.78 2.20 2.83
CA ALA A 208 -3.98 1.41 3.11
C ALA A 208 -4.03 0.80 4.52
N ARG A 209 -2.87 0.64 5.19
CA ARG A 209 -2.79 0.17 6.58
C ARG A 209 -2.92 1.29 7.62
N GLY A 210 -3.11 2.55 7.21
CA GLY A 210 -3.18 3.71 8.11
C GLY A 210 -1.88 4.01 8.85
N LYS A 211 -0.75 3.45 8.41
CA LYS A 211 0.59 3.67 9.01
C LYS A 211 1.34 4.84 8.38
N LEU A 212 0.91 5.29 7.20
CA LEU A 212 1.49 6.40 6.46
C LEU A 212 0.34 7.25 5.91
N ARG A 213 0.29 8.53 6.26
CA ARG A 213 -0.70 9.45 5.67
C ARG A 213 -0.37 9.68 4.19
N PRO A 214 -1.35 9.62 3.27
CA PRO A 214 -1.13 9.88 1.86
C PRO A 214 -0.42 11.22 1.59
N GLU A 215 -0.81 12.28 2.30
CA GLU A 215 -0.33 13.65 2.12
C GLU A 215 1.16 13.76 2.45
N VAL A 216 1.60 13.08 3.50
CA VAL A 216 3.01 13.01 3.89
C VAL A 216 3.83 12.31 2.79
N PHE A 217 3.29 11.25 2.19
CA PHE A 217 3.97 10.58 1.09
C PHE A 217 3.97 11.41 -0.20
N LYS A 218 2.89 12.13 -0.49
CA LYS A 218 2.82 13.06 -1.63
C LYS A 218 3.90 14.14 -1.52
N SER A 219 4.02 14.78 -0.36
CA SER A 219 5.08 15.77 -0.08
C SER A 219 6.47 15.16 -0.31
N LYS A 220 6.73 13.98 0.24
CA LYS A 220 8.01 13.27 0.04
C LYS A 220 8.32 13.06 -1.44
N VAL A 221 7.33 12.67 -2.26
CA VAL A 221 7.51 12.51 -3.71
C VAL A 221 7.85 13.85 -4.35
N GLU A 222 7.14 14.93 -4.02
CA GLU A 222 7.41 16.27 -4.54
C GLU A 222 8.81 16.78 -4.15
N ASP A 223 9.26 16.52 -2.93
CA ASP A 223 10.59 16.89 -2.47
C ASP A 223 11.70 16.13 -3.21
N ILE A 224 11.49 14.84 -3.47
CA ILE A 224 12.41 14.03 -4.29
C ILE A 224 12.52 14.62 -5.70
N LEU A 225 11.38 14.94 -6.33
CA LEU A 225 11.36 15.47 -7.69
C LEU A 225 11.93 16.89 -7.75
N THR A 226 11.68 17.71 -6.74
CA THR A 226 12.31 19.03 -6.56
C THR A 226 13.83 18.89 -6.46
N ARG A 227 14.33 17.88 -5.74
CA ARG A 227 15.77 17.62 -5.64
C ARG A 227 16.39 17.14 -6.96
N LEU A 228 15.66 16.33 -7.72
CA LEU A 228 16.12 15.83 -9.02
C LEU A 228 16.06 16.89 -10.12
N GLN A 229 15.09 17.81 -10.05
CA GLN A 229 14.80 18.83 -11.06
C GLN A 229 14.56 18.24 -12.45
N LEU A 230 13.80 17.14 -12.51
CA LEU A 230 13.51 16.42 -13.76
C LEU A 230 11.99 16.14 -13.89
N PRO A 231 11.44 16.17 -15.12
CA PRO A 231 10.06 15.81 -15.38
C PRO A 231 9.87 14.29 -15.24
N VAL A 232 9.30 13.86 -14.12
CA VAL A 232 9.06 12.44 -13.81
C VAL A 232 7.59 12.21 -13.52
N GLN A 233 7.05 11.08 -13.98
CA GLN A 233 5.73 10.59 -13.61
C GLN A 233 5.85 9.51 -12.53
N VAL A 234 4.99 9.51 -11.52
CA VAL A 234 5.08 8.61 -10.36
C VAL A 234 3.77 7.88 -10.14
N PHE A 235 3.84 6.55 -10.13
CA PHE A 235 2.74 5.63 -9.82
C PHE A 235 2.95 5.02 -8.44
N VAL A 236 1.95 5.16 -7.58
CA VAL A 236 1.98 4.71 -6.19
C VAL A 236 0.87 3.70 -5.96
N ALA A 237 1.23 2.44 -5.74
CA ALA A 237 0.29 1.43 -5.28
C ALA A 237 0.05 1.59 -3.77
N ALA A 238 -1.01 2.32 -3.39
CA ALA A 238 -1.33 2.67 -2.01
C ALA A 238 -1.95 1.51 -1.20
N GLY A 239 -2.38 0.44 -1.88
CA GLY A 239 -3.04 -0.71 -1.25
C GLY A 239 -2.74 -2.06 -1.93
N PRO A 240 -3.46 -3.13 -1.53
CA PRO A 240 -3.42 -4.39 -2.25
C PRO A 240 -4.13 -4.26 -3.60
N GLY A 241 -3.93 -5.26 -4.47
CA GLY A 241 -4.65 -5.36 -5.74
C GLY A 241 -3.75 -5.24 -6.97
N ILE A 242 -4.39 -4.99 -8.11
CA ILE A 242 -3.77 -5.04 -9.44
C ILE A 242 -2.60 -4.07 -9.62
N TYR A 243 -2.56 -2.98 -8.86
CA TYR A 243 -1.49 -1.97 -8.95
C TYR A 243 -0.25 -2.35 -8.14
N ARG A 244 -0.33 -3.31 -7.22
CA ARG A 244 0.81 -3.66 -6.37
C ARG A 244 1.80 -4.56 -7.11
N LYS A 245 3.05 -4.11 -7.27
CA LYS A 245 4.13 -4.93 -7.84
C LYS A 245 4.26 -6.25 -7.07
N PRO A 246 4.44 -7.41 -7.74
CA PRO A 246 4.85 -7.59 -9.14
C PRO A 246 3.71 -7.57 -10.17
N VAL A 247 2.47 -7.24 -9.78
CA VAL A 247 1.36 -7.18 -10.75
C VAL A 247 1.54 -5.98 -11.68
N MET A 248 1.21 -6.15 -12.95
CA MET A 248 1.46 -5.17 -14.02
C MET A 248 0.47 -4.00 -14.05
N GLY A 249 -0.43 -3.84 -13.09
CA GLY A 249 -1.52 -2.86 -13.19
C GLY A 249 -1.04 -1.41 -13.32
N MET A 250 0.06 -1.02 -12.65
CA MET A 250 0.61 0.33 -12.84
C MET A 250 1.21 0.51 -14.24
N TRP A 251 1.90 -0.50 -14.75
CA TRP A 251 2.45 -0.50 -16.11
C TRP A 251 1.36 -0.45 -17.17
N ASN A 252 0.33 -1.28 -17.04
CA ASN A 252 -0.81 -1.28 -17.95
C ASN A 252 -1.52 0.08 -17.92
N HIS A 253 -1.71 0.68 -16.74
CA HIS A 253 -2.29 2.01 -16.63
C HIS A 253 -1.43 3.09 -17.31
N LEU A 254 -0.10 3.02 -17.18
CA LEU A 254 0.82 3.88 -17.92
C LEU A 254 0.55 3.75 -19.43
N CYS A 255 0.63 2.55 -19.98
CA CYS A 255 0.50 2.29 -21.41
C CYS A 255 -0.88 2.69 -21.96
N GLU A 256 -1.95 2.40 -21.23
CA GLU A 256 -3.32 2.58 -21.71
C GLU A 256 -3.84 4.00 -21.50
N LYS A 257 -3.45 4.68 -20.42
CA LYS A 257 -4.16 5.89 -19.93
C LYS A 257 -3.27 7.07 -19.62
N ALA A 258 -1.98 6.86 -19.40
CA ALA A 258 -1.10 7.90 -18.86
C ALA A 258 0.17 8.11 -19.70
N ASN A 259 0.12 7.83 -21.00
CA ASN A 259 1.23 7.99 -21.94
C ASN A 259 0.89 8.79 -23.21
N ASP A 260 -0.09 9.70 -23.13
CA ASP A 260 -0.49 10.60 -24.22
C ASP A 260 -0.84 9.87 -25.53
N GLY A 261 -1.39 8.65 -25.43
CA GLY A 261 -1.73 7.80 -26.57
C GLY A 261 -0.53 7.18 -27.31
N VAL A 262 0.70 7.44 -26.86
CA VAL A 262 1.91 6.87 -27.46
C VAL A 262 2.04 5.40 -27.05
N THR A 263 2.17 4.52 -28.04
CA THR A 263 2.36 3.08 -27.82
C THR A 263 3.79 2.81 -27.37
N VAL A 264 3.95 2.05 -26.29
CA VAL A 264 5.26 1.73 -25.70
C VAL A 264 5.93 0.55 -26.40
N ASP A 265 7.19 0.72 -26.82
CA ASP A 265 8.07 -0.37 -27.22
C ASP A 265 8.70 -1.02 -25.97
N GLN A 266 8.17 -2.18 -25.60
CA GLN A 266 8.65 -2.95 -24.45
C GLN A 266 10.09 -3.44 -24.59
N LYS A 267 10.58 -3.67 -25.81
CA LYS A 267 11.96 -4.17 -26.03
C LYS A 267 13.00 -3.08 -25.83
N GLN A 268 12.63 -1.83 -26.08
CA GLN A 268 13.48 -0.65 -25.87
C GLN A 268 13.32 -0.04 -24.47
N SER A 269 12.27 -0.43 -23.76
CA SER A 269 11.98 -0.01 -22.39
C SER A 269 12.64 -0.93 -21.37
N PHE A 270 12.84 -0.43 -20.16
CA PHE A 270 13.42 -1.23 -19.08
C PHE A 270 12.89 -0.81 -17.71
N TYR A 271 13.07 -1.69 -16.72
CA TYR A 271 12.73 -1.45 -15.32
C TYR A 271 13.93 -1.71 -14.41
N VAL A 272 14.14 -0.84 -13.43
CA VAL A 272 15.21 -0.95 -12.42
C VAL A 272 14.59 -0.92 -11.03
N GLY A 273 14.94 -1.89 -10.18
CA GLY A 273 14.47 -1.95 -8.79
C GLY A 273 15.39 -2.81 -7.94
N ASP A 274 15.34 -2.61 -6.62
CA ASP A 274 16.20 -3.32 -5.68
C ASP A 274 15.59 -4.64 -5.19
N ALA A 275 14.27 -4.81 -5.29
CA ALA A 275 13.59 -6.06 -4.98
C ALA A 275 13.78 -7.07 -6.12
N ALA A 276 15.04 -7.47 -6.35
CA ALA A 276 15.47 -8.30 -7.47
C ALA A 276 15.67 -9.79 -7.10
N GLY A 277 15.46 -10.16 -5.83
CA GLY A 277 15.64 -11.52 -5.34
C GLY A 277 17.11 -11.98 -5.34
N ARG A 278 18.06 -11.05 -5.16
CA ARG A 278 19.49 -11.39 -5.08
C ARG A 278 19.78 -12.26 -3.85
N PRO A 279 20.71 -13.21 -3.97
CA PRO A 279 21.14 -14.05 -2.85
C PRO A 279 21.90 -13.21 -1.81
N GLU A 280 22.16 -13.79 -0.65
CA GLU A 280 23.06 -13.17 0.33
C GLU A 280 24.48 -13.00 -0.22
N ASN A 281 25.21 -12.02 0.30
CA ASN A 281 26.61 -11.72 -0.06
C ASN A 281 26.83 -11.40 -1.55
N TRP A 282 25.80 -10.93 -2.26
CA TRP A 282 25.91 -10.54 -3.67
C TRP A 282 26.85 -9.34 -3.92
N ALA A 283 27.20 -8.59 -2.87
CA ALA A 283 28.18 -7.51 -2.88
C ALA A 283 28.81 -7.32 -1.49
N PRO A 284 30.01 -6.69 -1.38
CA PRO A 284 30.62 -6.34 -0.10
C PRO A 284 29.66 -5.59 0.83
N GLY A 285 29.54 -6.04 2.08
CA GLY A 285 28.63 -5.47 3.07
C GLY A 285 27.15 -5.87 2.93
N LYS A 286 26.75 -6.59 1.88
CA LYS A 286 25.37 -7.08 1.68
C LYS A 286 25.19 -8.51 2.20
N LYS A 287 25.26 -8.66 3.52
CA LYS A 287 25.16 -9.98 4.21
C LYS A 287 23.79 -10.66 4.14
N LYS A 288 22.75 -9.95 3.70
CA LYS A 288 21.37 -10.47 3.62
C LYS A 288 20.96 -10.56 2.16
N LYS A 289 20.17 -11.59 1.83
CA LYS A 289 19.41 -11.66 0.57
C LYS A 289 18.42 -10.49 0.46
N ASP A 290 17.98 -10.18 -0.75
CA ASP A 290 16.93 -9.19 -0.95
C ASP A 290 15.65 -9.60 -0.20
N PHE A 291 14.94 -8.63 0.36
CA PHE A 291 13.69 -8.87 1.08
C PHE A 291 12.56 -9.40 0.15
N SER A 292 12.61 -9.04 -1.13
CA SER A 292 11.61 -9.41 -2.13
C SER A 292 12.23 -9.54 -3.52
N SER A 293 11.47 -10.13 -4.44
CA SER A 293 11.76 -10.19 -5.88
C SER A 293 10.68 -9.48 -6.72
N SER A 294 9.89 -8.58 -6.11
CA SER A 294 8.75 -7.93 -6.75
C SER A 294 9.09 -7.07 -7.97
N ASP A 295 10.35 -6.68 -8.13
CA ASP A 295 10.83 -5.87 -9.27
C ASP A 295 11.36 -6.72 -10.43
N ARG A 296 11.63 -8.03 -10.20
CA ARG A 296 12.20 -8.94 -11.21
C ARG A 296 11.24 -10.00 -11.72
N LEU A 297 10.23 -10.41 -10.95
CA LEU A 297 9.42 -11.60 -11.25
C LEU A 297 8.81 -11.59 -12.67
N VAL A 298 9.30 -12.49 -13.53
CA VAL A 298 8.75 -12.80 -14.86
C VAL A 298 7.94 -14.10 -14.79
N ARG A 299 6.80 -14.15 -15.49
CA ARG A 299 5.89 -15.30 -15.54
C ARG A 299 6.44 -16.39 -16.48
N SER A 300 6.74 -17.58 -15.95
CA SER A 300 7.07 -18.76 -16.77
C SER A 300 5.79 -19.49 -17.19
N HIS A 301 5.63 -19.77 -18.48
CA HIS A 301 4.37 -20.23 -19.11
C HIS A 301 4.39 -21.70 -19.58
N THR A 302 5.36 -22.52 -19.17
CA THR A 302 5.61 -23.84 -19.81
C THR A 302 5.28 -25.07 -18.94
N ALA A 303 4.36 -24.95 -17.98
CA ALA A 303 3.99 -26.09 -17.13
C ALA A 303 2.90 -26.97 -17.77
N LYS A 304 3.14 -28.29 -17.82
CA LYS A 304 2.11 -29.31 -18.15
C LYS A 304 1.11 -29.44 -16.98
N LEU A 305 -0.15 -29.78 -17.28
CA LEU A 305 -1.25 -29.74 -16.30
C LEU A 305 -1.21 -30.87 -15.25
N TYR A 306 -0.69 -32.04 -15.59
CA TYR A 306 -0.54 -33.19 -14.69
C TYR A 306 0.65 -34.08 -15.13
N ASP A 307 1.15 -34.90 -14.20
CA ASP A 307 2.31 -35.77 -14.36
C ASP A 307 1.98 -37.20 -13.89
N PRO A 308 2.15 -38.26 -14.72
CA PRO A 308 2.53 -38.20 -16.13
C PRO A 308 1.42 -37.58 -17.01
N PRO A 309 1.75 -36.92 -18.13
CA PRO A 309 0.75 -36.31 -19.02
C PRO A 309 -0.25 -37.28 -19.66
N SER A 310 -0.01 -38.59 -19.53
CA SER A 310 -0.90 -39.67 -20.00
C SER A 310 -1.84 -40.22 -18.91
N ALA A 311 -1.77 -39.70 -17.68
CA ALA A 311 -2.62 -40.18 -16.59
C ALA A 311 -4.10 -39.91 -16.88
N SER A 312 -4.95 -40.92 -16.73
CA SER A 312 -6.40 -40.73 -16.83
C SER A 312 -6.92 -40.02 -15.59
N LEU A 313 -7.67 -38.93 -15.77
CA LEU A 313 -8.29 -38.20 -14.65
C LEU A 313 -9.48 -38.96 -14.05
N THR A 314 -10.17 -39.77 -14.84
CA THR A 314 -11.35 -40.52 -14.39
C THR A 314 -11.23 -42.01 -14.70
N SER A 315 -11.98 -42.83 -13.97
CA SER A 315 -12.10 -44.27 -14.17
C SER A 315 -13.52 -44.62 -14.62
N GLY A 316 -13.66 -45.70 -15.39
CA GLY A 316 -14.96 -46.32 -15.67
C GLY A 316 -15.50 -47.19 -14.53
N GLN A 317 -14.65 -47.51 -13.55
CA GLN A 317 -15.03 -48.22 -12.33
C GLN A 317 -15.28 -47.24 -11.19
N THR A 318 -16.19 -47.60 -10.27
CA THR A 318 -16.44 -46.82 -9.05
C THR A 318 -15.16 -46.68 -8.25
N GLU A 319 -14.79 -45.47 -7.85
CA GLU A 319 -13.57 -45.18 -7.10
C GLU A 319 -13.72 -43.99 -6.16
N VAL A 320 -12.74 -43.81 -5.26
CA VAL A 320 -12.58 -42.60 -4.46
C VAL A 320 -11.32 -41.86 -4.88
N ILE A 321 -11.44 -40.58 -5.24
CA ILE A 321 -10.30 -39.69 -5.48
C ILE A 321 -10.16 -38.75 -4.29
N VAL A 322 -9.00 -38.76 -3.64
CA VAL A 322 -8.67 -37.86 -2.51
C VAL A 322 -7.71 -36.78 -2.99
N ALA A 323 -8.15 -35.52 -2.91
CA ALA A 323 -7.29 -34.37 -3.20
C ALA A 323 -6.32 -34.10 -2.06
N VAL A 324 -5.07 -33.76 -2.37
CA VAL A 324 -4.06 -33.36 -1.39
C VAL A 324 -3.36 -32.11 -1.88
N GLY A 325 -3.32 -31.07 -1.06
CA GLY A 325 -2.56 -29.85 -1.38
C GLY A 325 -3.04 -28.62 -0.62
N PHE A 326 -2.24 -27.56 -0.68
CA PHE A 326 -2.53 -26.30 0.00
C PHE A 326 -3.94 -25.76 -0.32
N PRO A 327 -4.61 -25.10 0.64
CA PRO A 327 -5.73 -24.21 0.32
C PRO A 327 -5.34 -23.26 -0.83
N ALA A 328 -6.30 -22.87 -1.67
CA ALA A 328 -6.06 -22.01 -2.84
C ALA A 328 -5.04 -22.55 -3.88
N SER A 329 -4.62 -23.82 -3.85
CA SER A 329 -3.79 -24.42 -4.90
C SER A 329 -4.53 -24.71 -6.23
N GLY A 330 -5.83 -24.43 -6.30
CA GLY A 330 -6.66 -24.65 -7.49
C GLY A 330 -7.43 -25.97 -7.51
N LYS A 331 -7.43 -26.74 -6.41
CA LYS A 331 -8.11 -28.05 -6.30
C LYS A 331 -9.58 -28.00 -6.71
N SER A 332 -10.38 -27.16 -6.06
CA SER A 332 -11.81 -27.05 -6.33
C SER A 332 -12.10 -26.70 -7.79
N THR A 333 -11.34 -25.76 -8.34
CA THR A 333 -11.43 -25.40 -9.76
C THR A 333 -11.12 -26.61 -10.63
N PHE A 334 -10.02 -27.33 -10.36
CA PHE A 334 -9.64 -28.52 -11.11
C PHE A 334 -10.73 -29.62 -11.07
N PHE A 335 -11.29 -29.93 -9.90
CA PHE A 335 -12.38 -30.92 -9.79
C PHE A 335 -13.62 -30.48 -10.54
N HIS A 336 -14.08 -29.24 -10.36
CA HIS A 336 -15.27 -28.74 -11.05
C HIS A 336 -15.10 -28.66 -12.57
N THR A 337 -13.88 -28.44 -13.06
CA THR A 337 -13.61 -28.40 -14.50
C THR A 337 -13.47 -29.79 -15.12
N HIS A 338 -12.79 -30.73 -14.44
CA HIS A 338 -12.35 -31.98 -15.09
C HIS A 338 -13.00 -33.26 -14.56
N VAL A 339 -13.43 -33.30 -13.30
CA VAL A 339 -13.85 -34.54 -12.62
C VAL A 339 -15.36 -34.57 -12.37
N ILE A 340 -15.92 -33.50 -11.81
CA ILE A 340 -17.35 -33.42 -11.47
C ILE A 340 -18.26 -33.50 -12.71
N PRO A 341 -17.94 -32.87 -13.86
CA PRO A 341 -18.73 -33.04 -15.08
C PRO A 341 -18.78 -34.48 -15.61
N LYS A 342 -17.93 -35.38 -15.09
CA LYS A 342 -17.92 -36.81 -15.44
C LYS A 342 -18.76 -37.68 -14.50
N GLY A 343 -19.53 -37.07 -13.60
CA GLY A 343 -20.50 -37.78 -12.74
C GLY A 343 -20.00 -38.14 -11.34
N TYR A 344 -18.81 -37.66 -10.95
CA TYR A 344 -18.29 -37.87 -9.59
C TYR A 344 -19.09 -37.07 -8.57
N VAL A 345 -19.34 -37.68 -7.41
CA VAL A 345 -19.94 -36.99 -6.26
C VAL A 345 -18.89 -36.11 -5.61
N TYR A 346 -19.17 -34.81 -5.54
CA TYR A 346 -18.29 -33.84 -4.90
C TYR A 346 -18.50 -33.83 -3.38
N VAL A 347 -17.44 -34.14 -2.62
CA VAL A 347 -17.42 -34.10 -1.16
C VAL A 347 -16.43 -33.04 -0.71
N ASN A 348 -16.90 -32.03 0.00
CA ASN A 348 -16.10 -30.91 0.47
C ASN A 348 -16.52 -30.52 1.88
N ARG A 349 -15.55 -30.28 2.77
CA ARG A 349 -15.78 -29.96 4.17
C ARG A 349 -16.31 -28.55 4.38
N ASP A 350 -15.99 -27.60 3.53
CA ASP A 350 -16.48 -26.22 3.64
C ASP A 350 -18.00 -26.17 3.43
N THR A 351 -18.56 -27.09 2.62
CA THR A 351 -20.02 -27.19 2.40
C THR A 351 -20.70 -28.15 3.38
N LEU A 352 -20.03 -29.23 3.80
CA LEU A 352 -20.60 -30.24 4.69
C LEU A 352 -20.32 -30.00 6.19
N GLY A 353 -19.47 -29.03 6.52
CA GLY A 353 -19.12 -28.58 7.87
C GLY A 353 -18.09 -29.46 8.59
N SER A 354 -18.37 -30.76 8.76
CA SER A 354 -17.54 -31.69 9.55
C SER A 354 -16.88 -32.77 8.69
N TRP A 355 -15.78 -33.35 9.19
CA TRP A 355 -15.12 -34.46 8.49
C TRP A 355 -15.99 -35.73 8.53
N GLN A 356 -16.78 -35.92 9.59
CA GLN A 356 -17.72 -37.02 9.73
C GLN A 356 -18.79 -36.95 8.64
N ASN A 357 -19.36 -35.77 8.40
CA ASN A 357 -20.34 -35.56 7.32
C ASN A 357 -19.73 -35.85 5.95
N CYS A 358 -18.44 -35.53 5.74
CA CYS A 358 -17.74 -35.88 4.51
C CYS A 358 -17.60 -37.40 4.34
N VAL A 359 -17.26 -38.12 5.41
CA VAL A 359 -17.15 -39.60 5.41
C VAL A 359 -18.51 -40.23 5.10
N SER A 360 -19.57 -39.82 5.80
CA SER A 360 -20.93 -40.34 5.55
C SER A 360 -21.43 -40.03 4.14
N ALA A 361 -21.12 -38.85 3.60
CA ALA A 361 -21.44 -38.52 2.20
C ALA A 361 -20.69 -39.41 1.20
N CYS A 362 -19.43 -39.74 1.47
CA CYS A 362 -18.63 -40.66 0.67
C CYS A 362 -19.21 -42.07 0.72
N GLU A 363 -19.49 -42.62 1.91
CA GLU A 363 -20.09 -43.94 2.09
C GLU A 363 -21.43 -44.09 1.36
N ARG A 364 -22.31 -43.08 1.49
CA ARG A 364 -23.61 -43.08 0.81
C ARG A 364 -23.45 -43.09 -0.71
N ALA A 365 -22.55 -42.27 -1.25
CA ALA A 365 -22.31 -42.22 -2.69
C ALA A 365 -21.79 -43.56 -3.24
N LEU A 366 -20.89 -44.24 -2.52
CA LEU A 366 -20.39 -45.55 -2.91
C LEU A 366 -21.46 -46.64 -2.85
N LYS A 367 -22.35 -46.62 -1.84
CA LYS A 367 -23.52 -47.53 -1.78
C LYS A 367 -24.47 -47.36 -2.97
N GLU A 368 -24.56 -46.15 -3.51
CA GLU A 368 -25.32 -45.83 -4.73
C GLU A 368 -24.52 -46.14 -6.03
N GLY A 369 -23.33 -46.74 -5.92
CA GLY A 369 -22.49 -47.10 -7.07
C GLY A 369 -21.72 -45.95 -7.72
N ARG A 370 -21.71 -44.75 -7.11
CA ARG A 370 -21.14 -43.53 -7.70
C ARG A 370 -19.71 -43.26 -7.21
N SER A 371 -18.82 -42.88 -8.13
CA SER A 371 -17.45 -42.45 -7.77
C SER A 371 -17.47 -41.15 -6.97
N VAL A 372 -16.48 -40.96 -6.09
CA VAL A 372 -16.43 -39.83 -5.16
C VAL A 372 -15.14 -39.03 -5.37
N ALA A 373 -15.26 -37.70 -5.40
CA ALA A 373 -14.13 -36.77 -5.40
C ALA A 373 -14.14 -35.97 -4.09
N VAL A 374 -13.14 -36.20 -3.24
CA VAL A 374 -12.98 -35.55 -1.94
C VAL A 374 -12.04 -34.35 -2.09
N ASP A 375 -12.60 -33.14 -2.14
CA ASP A 375 -11.86 -31.88 -2.23
C ASP A 375 -11.73 -31.22 -0.86
N ASN A 376 -10.79 -31.74 -0.07
CA ASN A 376 -10.32 -31.14 1.18
C ASN A 376 -8.81 -30.91 1.09
N THR A 377 -8.22 -30.28 2.11
CA THR A 377 -6.75 -30.12 2.17
C THR A 377 -6.02 -31.46 2.35
N ASN A 378 -6.54 -32.33 3.22
CA ASN A 378 -6.02 -33.66 3.54
C ASN A 378 -4.49 -33.71 3.77
N PRO A 379 -3.95 -32.85 4.66
CA PRO A 379 -2.51 -32.62 4.78
C PRO A 379 -1.76 -33.84 5.33
N ASP A 380 -2.32 -34.50 6.33
CA ASP A 380 -1.68 -35.56 7.10
C ASP A 380 -2.23 -36.97 6.75
N PRO A 381 -1.49 -38.05 7.08
CA PRO A 381 -1.93 -39.42 6.84
C PRO A 381 -3.25 -39.80 7.52
N GLU A 382 -3.54 -39.28 8.72
CA GLU A 382 -4.75 -39.62 9.48
C GLU A 382 -6.00 -39.09 8.77
N SER A 383 -5.97 -37.84 8.32
CA SER A 383 -7.01 -37.21 7.51
C SER A 383 -7.31 -38.01 6.24
N ARG A 384 -6.28 -38.50 5.55
CA ARG A 384 -6.44 -39.33 4.33
C ARG A 384 -6.95 -40.73 4.64
N LYS A 385 -6.51 -41.32 5.75
CA LYS A 385 -6.88 -42.69 6.16
C LYS A 385 -8.39 -42.86 6.23
N ARG A 386 -9.12 -41.84 6.69
CA ARG A 386 -10.59 -41.82 6.79
C ARG A 386 -11.26 -42.19 5.46
N TYR A 387 -10.77 -41.68 4.34
CA TYR A 387 -11.34 -41.97 3.01
C TYR A 387 -10.79 -43.26 2.39
N VAL A 388 -9.54 -43.61 2.71
CA VAL A 388 -8.93 -44.89 2.31
C VAL A 388 -9.68 -46.06 2.96
N ASP A 389 -10.07 -45.93 4.23
CA ASP A 389 -10.82 -46.95 4.96
C ASP A 389 -12.23 -47.13 4.37
N VAL A 390 -12.91 -46.04 4.01
CA VAL A 390 -14.21 -46.08 3.32
C VAL A 390 -14.11 -46.81 1.97
N ALA A 391 -13.10 -46.47 1.15
CA ALA A 391 -12.88 -47.12 -0.13
C ALA A 391 -12.60 -48.62 0.02
N LYS A 392 -11.75 -48.99 0.99
CA LYS A 392 -11.45 -50.40 1.32
C LYS A 392 -12.68 -51.17 1.77
N ALA A 393 -13.48 -50.60 2.66
CA ALA A 393 -14.71 -51.22 3.15
C ALA A 393 -15.74 -51.44 2.02
N ALA A 394 -15.79 -50.55 1.03
CA ALA A 394 -16.63 -50.67 -0.14
C ALA A 394 -16.01 -51.53 -1.27
N GLY A 395 -14.78 -52.02 -1.11
CA GLY A 395 -14.10 -52.83 -2.14
C GLY A 395 -13.73 -52.08 -3.41
N VAL A 396 -13.58 -50.74 -3.35
CA VAL A 396 -13.29 -49.89 -4.52
C VAL A 396 -11.87 -49.31 -4.48
N PRO A 397 -11.25 -49.01 -5.63
CA PRO A 397 -9.95 -48.32 -5.68
C PRO A 397 -9.99 -46.93 -5.06
N CYS A 398 -8.86 -46.50 -4.51
CA CYS A 398 -8.65 -45.15 -3.98
C CYS A 398 -7.41 -44.52 -4.61
N ARG A 399 -7.56 -43.37 -5.27
CA ARG A 399 -6.46 -42.61 -5.90
C ARG A 399 -6.22 -41.28 -5.19
N CYS A 400 -4.97 -40.82 -5.23
CA CYS A 400 -4.57 -39.53 -4.68
C CYS A 400 -4.28 -38.55 -5.82
N PHE A 401 -4.91 -37.37 -5.78
CA PHE A 401 -4.54 -36.24 -6.64
C PHE A 401 -3.71 -35.26 -5.81
N GLN A 402 -2.38 -35.32 -5.98
CA GLN A 402 -1.44 -34.43 -5.30
C GLN A 402 -1.24 -33.14 -6.10
N PHE A 403 -1.74 -32.03 -5.56
CA PHE A 403 -1.51 -30.70 -6.10
C PHE A 403 -0.16 -30.18 -5.60
N SER A 404 0.83 -30.20 -6.49
CA SER A 404 2.23 -29.85 -6.22
C SER A 404 2.50 -28.36 -6.04
N ALA A 405 1.46 -27.52 -6.05
CA ALA A 405 1.61 -26.08 -5.81
C ALA A 405 2.25 -25.86 -4.44
N SER A 406 3.42 -25.21 -4.44
CA SER A 406 4.11 -24.76 -3.23
C SER A 406 3.27 -23.73 -2.46
N LEU A 407 3.63 -23.51 -1.19
CA LEU A 407 3.03 -22.48 -0.35
C LEU A 407 2.99 -21.11 -1.05
N GLU A 408 4.09 -20.72 -1.70
CA GLU A 408 4.19 -19.43 -2.40
C GLU A 408 3.32 -19.39 -3.64
N GLN A 409 3.21 -20.49 -4.41
CA GLN A 409 2.30 -20.58 -5.55
C GLN A 409 0.83 -20.51 -5.09
N ALA A 410 0.48 -21.16 -3.99
CA ALA A 410 -0.87 -21.14 -3.44
C ALA A 410 -1.25 -19.76 -2.88
N LYS A 411 -0.32 -19.07 -2.19
CA LYS A 411 -0.48 -17.67 -1.77
C LYS A 411 -0.61 -16.72 -2.96
N HIS A 412 0.19 -16.94 -4.01
CA HIS A 412 0.09 -16.20 -5.27
C HIS A 412 -1.30 -16.38 -5.89
N ASN A 413 -1.78 -17.62 -6.01
CA ASN A 413 -3.08 -17.92 -6.59
C ASN A 413 -4.23 -17.35 -5.75
N ASN A 414 -4.14 -17.42 -4.41
CA ASN A 414 -5.11 -16.76 -3.52
C ASN A 414 -5.20 -15.24 -3.80
N ARG A 415 -4.05 -14.56 -3.85
CA ARG A 415 -4.01 -13.13 -4.21
C ARG A 415 -4.57 -12.87 -5.60
N PHE A 416 -4.23 -13.70 -6.59
CA PHE A 416 -4.76 -13.56 -7.95
C PHE A 416 -6.29 -13.65 -7.98
N ARG A 417 -6.87 -14.61 -7.23
CA ARG A 417 -8.32 -14.77 -7.11
C ARG A 417 -8.99 -13.64 -6.32
N GLU A 418 -8.31 -13.04 -5.34
CA GLU A 418 -8.80 -11.83 -4.66
C GLU A 418 -8.86 -10.61 -5.61
N MET A 419 -8.01 -10.57 -6.63
CA MET A 419 -7.92 -9.46 -7.58
C MET A 419 -8.82 -9.59 -8.80
N THR A 420 -9.21 -10.81 -9.17
CA THR A 420 -9.94 -11.06 -10.41
C THR A 420 -11.44 -10.99 -10.16
N PRO A 421 -12.22 -10.18 -10.91
CA PRO A 421 -13.67 -10.18 -10.83
C PRO A 421 -14.18 -11.58 -11.19
N SER A 422 -14.97 -12.20 -10.32
CA SER A 422 -15.63 -13.47 -10.63
C SER A 422 -17.06 -13.46 -10.08
N ASN A 423 -17.95 -14.18 -10.77
CA ASN A 423 -19.37 -14.26 -10.42
C ASN A 423 -19.62 -14.96 -9.07
N SER A 424 -18.60 -15.64 -8.51
CA SER A 424 -18.62 -16.21 -7.16
C SER A 424 -17.59 -15.52 -6.27
N LYS A 425 -18.00 -15.03 -5.10
CA LYS A 425 -17.07 -14.41 -4.14
C LYS A 425 -16.00 -15.44 -3.74
N HIS A 426 -14.73 -15.17 -4.09
CA HIS A 426 -13.62 -15.95 -3.58
C HIS A 426 -13.54 -15.79 -2.05
N ALA A 427 -13.66 -16.91 -1.32
CA ALA A 427 -13.43 -16.92 0.12
C ALA A 427 -11.95 -16.67 0.40
N LYS A 428 -11.66 -15.56 1.08
CA LYS A 428 -10.30 -15.15 1.43
C LYS A 428 -9.63 -16.20 2.31
N VAL A 429 -8.52 -16.78 1.85
CA VAL A 429 -7.70 -17.67 2.66
C VAL A 429 -6.63 -16.86 3.41
N ASN A 430 -6.73 -16.80 4.73
CA ASN A 430 -5.74 -16.11 5.57
C ASN A 430 -4.49 -16.98 5.80
N ASP A 431 -3.36 -16.33 6.12
CA ASP A 431 -2.05 -17.00 6.32
C ASP A 431 -2.12 -18.15 7.35
N MET A 432 -2.92 -18.03 8.42
CA MET A 432 -3.09 -19.10 9.41
C MET A 432 -3.58 -20.42 8.80
N VAL A 433 -4.43 -20.36 7.78
CA VAL A 433 -5.00 -21.54 7.10
C VAL A 433 -3.95 -22.19 6.19
N PHE A 434 -3.03 -21.41 5.64
CA PHE A 434 -1.89 -21.98 4.91
C PHE A 434 -0.92 -22.69 5.85
N HIS A 435 -0.69 -22.13 7.04
CA HIS A 435 0.24 -22.70 8.03
C HIS A 435 -0.32 -23.89 8.82
N SER A 436 -1.63 -24.14 8.73
CA SER A 436 -2.23 -25.37 9.27
C SER A 436 -2.07 -26.58 8.34
N TYR A 437 -1.68 -26.37 7.07
CA TYR A 437 -1.28 -27.44 6.16
C TYR A 437 0.13 -27.89 6.53
N LYS A 438 0.25 -29.06 7.18
CA LYS A 438 1.52 -29.63 7.66
C LYS A 438 1.65 -31.10 7.29
#